data_AF-A0A1F8XRB6-F1
#
_entry.id   AF-A0A1F8XRB6-F1
#
_cell.length_a   1.000
_cell.length_b   1.000
_cell.length_c   1.000
_cell.angle_alpha   90.00
_cell.angle_beta   90.00
_cell.angle_gamma   90.00
#
_symmetry.space_group_name_H-M   'P 1'
#
loop_
_entity.id
_entity.type
_entity.pdbx_description
1 polymer ?
#
loop_
_entity_poly.entity_id
_entity_poly.type
_entity_poly.pdbx_seq_one_letter_code
_entity_poly.pdbx_strand_id
1 'polypeptide(L)'
;MFTPWGQSDYTEQLEPGVLRVGTPSHGGLMITRTYAEKHLSPEARERGMSCGIYLAYEEDCNWCIAAYELKHLWPQLFRNCNIDPWDHLLRSLSRWNLDYLRARAINPMPEEAAQYDAMKRTDELRRIKHPDLIVSASTHPSEAGKVVLTTADGKEHVVDDDKYDCTRVPNLLSFCR
;
A
#
# COMPACT_ATOMS: atom_id res chain seq x y z
N MET A 1 1.58 13.47 19.98
CA MET A 1 0.15 13.38 19.61
C MET A 1 -0.17 11.91 19.42
N PHE A 2 -1.37 11.43 19.77
CA PHE A 2 -1.72 10.03 19.48
C PHE A 2 -2.21 9.91 18.03
N THR A 3 -1.63 8.96 17.28
CA THR A 3 -1.95 8.67 15.88
C THR A 3 -2.43 7.21 15.77
N PRO A 4 -2.98 6.76 14.64
CA PRO A 4 -3.30 5.34 14.45
C PRO A 4 -2.09 4.42 14.54
N TRP A 5 -0.89 4.97 14.33
CA TRP A 5 0.38 4.23 14.34
C TRP A 5 1.12 4.34 15.68
N GLY A 6 0.46 4.89 16.70
CA GLY A 6 1.02 5.09 18.04
C GLY A 6 1.34 6.55 18.34
N GLN A 7 2.18 6.75 19.37
CA GLN A 7 2.55 8.08 19.82
C GLN A 7 3.51 8.73 18.82
N SER A 8 3.15 9.92 18.33
CA SER A 8 4.04 10.71 17.48
C SER A 8 5.24 11.24 18.26
N ASP A 9 6.41 11.11 17.65
CA ASP A 9 7.67 11.75 18.03
C ASP A 9 8.00 12.94 17.12
N TYR A 10 7.34 13.02 15.96
CA TYR A 10 7.39 14.14 15.04
C TYR A 10 6.00 14.65 14.65
N THR A 11 5.82 15.96 14.60
CA THR A 11 4.59 16.59 14.10
C THR A 11 4.93 17.96 13.49
N GLU A 12 4.56 18.14 12.23
CA GLU A 12 4.67 19.40 11.49
C GLU A 12 3.27 19.83 11.03
N GLN A 13 2.88 21.06 11.37
CA GLN A 13 1.65 21.64 10.85
C GLN A 13 1.96 22.29 9.49
N LEU A 14 1.42 21.71 8.42
CA LEU A 14 1.56 22.25 7.07
C LEU A 14 0.66 23.47 6.89
N GLU A 15 -0.57 23.37 7.41
CA GLU A 15 -1.52 24.48 7.54
C GLU A 15 -2.62 24.15 8.57
N PRO A 16 -3.47 25.11 8.97
CA PRO A 16 -4.56 24.83 9.91
C PRO A 16 -5.46 23.68 9.44
N GLY A 17 -5.43 22.58 10.18
CA GLY A 17 -6.22 21.38 9.89
C GLY A 17 -5.49 20.29 9.12
N VAL A 18 -4.23 20.49 8.71
CA VAL A 18 -3.39 19.49 8.02
C VAL A 18 -2.06 19.34 8.74
N LEU A 19 -1.79 18.13 9.20
CA LEU A 19 -0.57 17.77 9.92
C LEU A 19 0.18 16.68 9.16
N ARG A 20 1.50 16.81 9.10
CA ARG A 20 2.42 15.69 8.85
C ARG A 20 2.88 15.15 10.19
N VAL A 21 2.75 13.85 10.40
CA VAL A 21 3.14 13.18 11.64
C VAL A 21 4.12 12.06 11.34
N GLY A 22 5.03 11.82 12.28
CA GLY A 22 5.93 10.67 12.30
C GLY A 22 5.85 9.98 13.66
N THR A 23 6.10 8.68 13.64
CA THR A 23 6.33 7.80 14.78
C THR A 23 7.63 7.03 14.50
N PRO A 24 8.20 6.32 15.48
CA PRO A 24 9.44 5.55 15.25
C PRO A 24 9.38 4.50 14.12
N SER A 25 8.18 4.05 13.72
CA SER A 25 8.00 2.99 12.72
C SER A 25 7.22 3.42 11.47
N HIS A 26 6.41 4.47 11.56
CA HIS A 26 5.44 4.86 10.53
C HIS A 26 5.15 6.36 10.62
N GLY A 27 4.35 6.88 9.69
CA GLY A 27 3.92 8.26 9.68
C GLY A 27 2.78 8.48 8.72
N GLY A 28 2.53 9.75 8.39
CA GLY A 28 1.56 10.10 7.37
C GLY A 28 0.99 11.50 7.51
N LEU A 29 -0.16 11.71 6.88
CA LEU A 29 -0.93 12.93 6.98
C LEU A 29 -2.14 12.71 7.90
N MET A 30 -2.36 13.65 8.82
CA MET A 30 -3.57 13.73 9.63
C MET A 30 -4.32 15.01 9.27
N ILE A 31 -5.52 14.86 8.73
CA ILE A 31 -6.34 15.96 8.24
C ILE A 31 -7.61 16.02 9.08
N THR A 32 -7.87 17.17 9.70
CA THR A 32 -9.10 17.35 10.48
C THR A 32 -10.33 17.09 9.60
N ARG A 33 -11.37 16.47 10.16
CA ARG A 33 -12.59 16.13 9.42
C ARG A 33 -13.22 17.35 8.74
N THR A 34 -13.24 18.49 9.43
CA THR A 34 -13.77 19.75 8.92
C THR A 34 -12.95 20.31 7.76
N TYR A 35 -11.63 20.13 7.77
CA TYR A 35 -10.78 20.48 6.63
C TYR A 35 -11.02 19.50 5.48
N ALA A 36 -11.03 18.19 5.75
CA ALA A 36 -11.25 17.15 4.76
C ALA A 36 -12.60 17.33 4.04
N GLU A 37 -13.68 17.67 4.74
CA GLU A 37 -14.99 17.95 4.15
C GLU A 37 -14.99 19.10 3.15
N LYS A 38 -14.11 20.09 3.33
CA LYS A 38 -14.02 21.27 2.47
C LYS A 38 -13.10 21.06 1.27
N HIS A 39 -12.03 20.29 1.46
CA HIS A 39 -10.91 20.25 0.52
C HIS A 39 -10.71 18.89 -0.15
N LEU A 40 -11.22 17.81 0.43
CA LEU A 40 -11.07 16.46 -0.10
C LEU A 40 -12.37 15.95 -0.71
N SER A 41 -12.23 15.17 -1.77
CA SER A 41 -13.34 14.48 -2.39
C SER A 41 -13.99 13.45 -1.47
N PRO A 42 -15.25 13.05 -1.71
CA PRO A 42 -15.85 11.90 -1.04
C PRO A 42 -14.98 10.65 -1.15
N GLU A 43 -14.41 10.38 -2.32
CA GLU A 43 -13.58 9.19 -2.58
C GLU A 43 -12.28 9.22 -1.75
N ALA A 44 -11.67 10.40 -1.57
CA ALA A 44 -10.49 10.55 -0.73
C ALA A 44 -10.83 10.41 0.76
N ARG A 45 -11.97 10.94 1.20
CA ARG A 45 -12.42 10.87 2.60
C ARG A 45 -12.75 9.44 3.04
N GLU A 46 -13.37 8.65 2.17
CA GLU A 46 -13.71 7.24 2.45
C GLU A 46 -12.48 6.38 2.77
N ARG A 47 -11.32 6.73 2.21
CA ARG A 47 -10.05 6.01 2.39
C ARG A 47 -9.23 6.48 3.59
N GLY A 48 -9.65 7.58 4.23
CA GLY A 48 -9.00 8.08 5.44
C GLY A 48 -9.33 7.23 6.65
N MET A 49 -8.32 6.81 7.41
CA MET A 49 -8.53 6.09 8.66
C MET A 49 -9.02 7.05 9.74
N SER A 50 -10.15 6.74 10.38
CA SER A 50 -10.70 7.59 11.45
C SER A 50 -9.80 7.60 12.69
N CYS A 51 -9.36 8.78 13.12
CA CYS A 51 -8.56 8.98 14.33
C CYS A 51 -9.02 10.22 15.10
N GLY A 52 -9.98 10.05 16.01
CA GLY A 52 -10.62 11.18 16.68
C GLY A 52 -11.20 12.18 15.69
N ILE A 53 -10.75 13.44 15.78
CA ILE A 53 -11.17 14.53 14.88
C ILE A 53 -10.49 14.51 13.51
N TYR A 54 -9.59 13.55 13.25
CA TYR A 54 -8.80 13.47 12.03
C TYR A 54 -9.22 12.27 11.16
N LEU A 55 -8.96 12.43 9.87
CA LEU A 55 -8.74 11.35 8.91
C LEU A 55 -7.23 11.21 8.70
N ALA A 56 -6.71 10.01 8.92
CA ALA A 56 -5.30 9.69 8.84
C ALA A 56 -4.99 8.89 7.57
N TYR A 57 -3.90 9.27 6.91
CA TYR A 57 -3.43 8.70 5.66
C TYR A 57 -1.96 8.29 5.81
N GLU A 58 -1.72 6.98 5.80
CA GLU A 58 -0.42 6.33 6.06
C GLU A 58 0.63 6.66 4.98
N GLU A 59 1.90 6.82 5.39
CA GLU A 59 2.99 7.37 4.58
C GLU A 59 3.53 6.49 3.44
N ASP A 60 3.33 5.18 3.46
CA ASP A 60 3.79 4.30 2.39
C ASP A 60 2.75 4.16 1.27
N CYS A 61 1.46 4.39 1.57
CA CYS A 61 0.38 4.18 0.61
C CYS A 61 -0.62 5.34 0.52
N ASN A 62 -1.31 5.66 1.62
CA ASN A 62 -2.56 6.43 1.57
C ASN A 62 -2.34 7.94 1.57
N TRP A 63 -1.22 8.45 2.08
CA TRP A 63 -0.92 9.89 2.10
C TRP A 63 -0.93 10.49 0.69
N CYS A 64 -0.60 9.70 -0.33
CA CYS A 64 -0.62 10.11 -1.73
C CYS A 64 -2.02 10.52 -2.20
N ILE A 65 -3.09 9.98 -1.60
CA ILE A 65 -4.48 10.37 -1.91
C ILE A 65 -4.68 11.84 -1.52
N ALA A 66 -4.40 12.17 -0.26
CA ALA A 66 -4.55 13.52 0.27
C ALA A 66 -3.59 14.50 -0.42
N ALA A 67 -2.34 14.11 -0.60
CA ALA A 67 -1.35 14.95 -1.27
C ALA A 67 -1.74 15.26 -2.73
N TYR A 68 -2.33 14.30 -3.45
CA TYR A 68 -2.77 14.52 -4.83
C TYR A 68 -3.90 15.56 -4.95
N GLU A 69 -4.80 15.63 -3.97
CA GLU A 69 -5.88 16.63 -3.95
C GLU A 69 -5.43 17.99 -3.39
N LEU A 70 -4.46 18.00 -2.45
CA LEU A 70 -3.92 19.21 -1.83
C LEU A 70 -2.67 19.72 -2.56
N LYS A 71 -2.80 20.00 -3.86
CA LYS A 71 -1.67 20.38 -4.73
C LYS A 71 -0.92 21.63 -4.26
N HIS A 72 -1.62 22.55 -3.58
CA HIS A 72 -1.00 23.76 -3.02
C HIS A 72 0.00 23.46 -1.89
N LEU A 73 -0.06 22.28 -1.27
CA LEU A 73 0.88 21.84 -0.24
C LEU A 73 2.11 21.13 -0.80
N TRP A 74 2.18 20.84 -2.11
CA TRP A 74 3.33 20.16 -2.70
C TRP A 74 4.69 20.81 -2.40
N PRO A 75 4.84 22.15 -2.41
CA PRO A 75 6.12 22.78 -2.06
C PRO A 75 6.62 22.42 -0.66
N GLN A 76 5.71 22.15 0.28
CA GLN A 76 6.05 21.76 1.65
C GLN A 76 6.23 20.25 1.78
N LEU A 77 5.31 19.47 1.19
CA LEU A 77 5.34 18.00 1.23
C LEU A 77 6.61 17.42 0.58
N PHE A 78 7.05 18.02 -0.52
CA PHE A 78 8.20 17.57 -1.30
C PHE A 78 9.45 18.44 -1.12
N ARG A 79 9.48 19.30 -0.10
CA ARG A 79 10.53 20.31 0.10
C ARG A 79 11.97 19.78 0.14
N ASN A 80 12.13 18.52 0.55
CA ASN A 80 13.42 17.83 0.69
C ASN A 80 13.59 16.70 -0.34
N CYS A 81 12.76 16.66 -1.38
CA CYS A 81 12.76 15.62 -2.38
C CYS A 81 13.15 16.22 -3.73
N ASN A 82 14.12 15.63 -4.41
CA ASN A 82 14.44 15.95 -5.80
C ASN A 82 13.67 15.02 -6.75
N ILE A 83 12.34 15.07 -6.67
CA ILE A 83 11.42 14.24 -7.44
C ILE A 83 10.30 15.09 -8.01
N ASP A 84 9.75 14.68 -9.16
CA ASP A 84 8.51 15.25 -9.65
C ASP A 84 7.33 14.75 -8.78
N PRO A 85 6.59 15.66 -8.11
CA PRO A 85 5.47 15.26 -7.25
C PRO A 85 4.38 14.50 -7.99
N TRP A 86 4.09 14.88 -9.23
CA TRP A 86 3.00 14.26 -9.99
C TRP A 86 3.33 12.81 -10.32
N ASP A 87 4.51 12.54 -10.90
CA ASP A 87 4.95 11.20 -11.23
C ASP A 87 5.07 10.31 -9.99
N HIS A 88 5.59 10.85 -8.89
CA HIS A 88 5.69 10.12 -7.62
C HIS A 88 4.31 9.72 -7.08
N LEU A 89 3.39 10.69 -6.99
CA LEU A 89 2.03 10.46 -6.49
C LEU A 89 1.25 9.52 -7.40
N LEU A 90 1.30 9.72 -8.72
CA LEU A 90 0.56 8.90 -9.67
C LEU A 90 1.05 7.46 -9.67
N ARG A 91 2.37 7.23 -9.60
CA ARG A 91 2.95 5.89 -9.45
C ARG A 91 2.45 5.19 -8.20
N SER A 92 2.56 5.87 -7.04
CA SER A 92 2.12 5.32 -5.75
C SER A 92 0.61 5.03 -5.73
N LEU A 93 -0.21 5.97 -6.21
CA LEU A 93 -1.66 5.80 -6.30
C LEU A 93 -2.04 4.64 -7.23
N SER A 94 -1.34 4.48 -8.36
CA SER A 94 -1.60 3.38 -9.29
C SER A 94 -1.29 2.02 -8.66
N ARG A 95 -0.27 1.95 -7.79
CA ARG A 95 0.16 0.72 -7.13
C ARG A 95 -0.68 0.35 -5.92
N TRP A 96 -1.09 1.33 -5.12
CA TRP A 96 -1.69 1.09 -3.79
C TRP A 96 -3.15 1.50 -3.68
N ASN A 97 -3.60 2.43 -4.52
CA ASN A 97 -4.91 3.09 -4.44
C ASN A 97 -5.57 3.18 -5.81
N LEU A 98 -5.48 2.12 -6.62
CA LEU A 98 -6.00 2.10 -7.99
C LEU A 98 -7.52 2.29 -8.04
N ASP A 99 -8.22 1.76 -7.05
CA ASP A 99 -9.66 1.95 -6.86
C ASP A 99 -10.04 3.42 -6.64
N TYR A 100 -9.20 4.21 -5.95
CA TYR A 100 -9.37 5.65 -5.86
C TYR A 100 -9.22 6.31 -7.22
N LEU A 101 -8.16 5.99 -7.98
CA LEU A 101 -7.96 6.54 -9.32
C LEU A 101 -9.14 6.21 -10.26
N ARG A 102 -9.61 4.95 -10.22
CA ARG A 102 -10.79 4.49 -10.97
C ARG A 102 -12.04 5.28 -10.58
N ALA A 103 -12.30 5.46 -9.27
CA ALA A 103 -13.45 6.23 -8.79
C ALA A 103 -13.39 7.72 -9.20
N ARG A 104 -12.19 8.27 -9.34
CA ARG A 104 -11.95 9.65 -9.79
C ARG A 104 -11.82 9.81 -11.30
N ALA A 105 -11.97 8.74 -12.08
CA ALA A 105 -11.74 8.71 -13.52
C ALA A 105 -10.35 9.24 -13.94
N ILE A 106 -9.32 8.94 -13.13
CA ILE A 106 -7.93 9.29 -13.41
C ILE A 106 -7.23 8.08 -14.03
N ASN A 107 -6.49 8.32 -15.12
CA ASN A 107 -5.72 7.27 -15.78
C ASN A 107 -4.52 6.86 -14.91
N PRO A 108 -4.40 5.58 -14.52
CA PRO A 108 -3.27 5.09 -13.75
C PRO A 108 -2.05 4.82 -14.64
N MET A 109 -0.89 4.63 -14.02
CA MET A 109 0.26 4.01 -14.67
C MET A 109 -0.03 2.50 -14.88
N PRO A 110 -0.01 1.98 -16.13
CA PRO A 110 -0.46 0.62 -16.42
C PRO A 110 0.30 -0.48 -15.68
N GLU A 111 1.62 -0.35 -15.56
CA GLU A 111 2.47 -1.35 -14.90
C GLU A 111 2.16 -1.46 -13.40
N GLU A 112 1.99 -0.31 -12.73
CA GLU A 112 1.63 -0.26 -11.31
C GLU A 112 0.18 -0.72 -11.09
N ALA A 113 -0.73 -0.40 -12.01
CA ALA A 113 -2.10 -0.87 -11.94
C ALA A 113 -2.20 -2.40 -12.06
N ALA A 114 -1.37 -3.02 -12.92
CA ALA A 114 -1.27 -4.47 -13.01
C ALA A 114 -0.76 -5.09 -11.71
N GLN A 115 0.18 -4.44 -11.02
CA GLN A 115 0.64 -4.88 -9.70
C GLN A 115 -0.48 -4.81 -8.66
N TYR A 116 -1.24 -3.71 -8.61
CA TYR A 116 -2.41 -3.60 -7.71
C TYR A 116 -3.40 -4.73 -7.93
N ASP A 117 -3.80 -4.99 -9.18
CA ASP A 117 -4.79 -6.02 -9.50
C ASP A 117 -4.24 -7.43 -9.13
N ALA A 118 -2.94 -7.68 -9.34
CA ALA A 118 -2.28 -8.93 -8.92
C ALA A 118 -2.23 -9.09 -7.39
N MET A 119 -2.02 -8.00 -6.64
CA MET A 119 -2.07 -8.01 -5.18
C MET A 119 -3.48 -8.26 -4.66
N LYS A 120 -4.51 -7.61 -5.23
CA LYS A 120 -5.91 -7.87 -4.88
C LYS A 120 -6.32 -9.31 -5.17
N ARG A 121 -5.86 -9.87 -6.30
CA ARG A 121 -6.05 -11.28 -6.61
C ARG A 121 -5.37 -12.17 -5.56
N THR A 122 -4.16 -11.83 -5.13
CA THR A 122 -3.45 -12.56 -4.07
C THR A 122 -4.25 -12.55 -2.76
N ASP A 123 -4.78 -11.40 -2.35
CA ASP A 123 -5.61 -11.28 -1.14
C ASP A 123 -6.91 -12.09 -1.23
N GLU A 124 -7.55 -12.08 -2.41
CA GLU A 124 -8.73 -12.91 -2.65
C GLU A 124 -8.40 -14.41 -2.53
N LEU A 125 -7.30 -14.85 -3.16
CA LEU A 125 -6.84 -16.23 -3.09
C LEU A 125 -6.49 -16.64 -1.65
N ARG A 126 -5.90 -15.75 -0.84
CA ARG A 126 -5.68 -15.99 0.60
C ARG A 126 -7.00 -16.15 1.33
N ARG A 127 -7.96 -15.25 1.10
CA ARG A 127 -9.27 -15.25 1.77
C ARG A 127 -10.03 -16.56 1.53
N ILE A 128 -9.99 -17.08 0.30
CA ILE A 128 -10.65 -18.34 -0.05
C ILE A 128 -9.78 -19.58 0.22
N LYS A 129 -8.59 -19.42 0.80
CA LYS A 129 -7.60 -20.49 1.04
C LYS A 129 -7.35 -21.32 -0.22
N HIS A 130 -7.05 -20.65 -1.34
CA HIS A 130 -6.90 -21.30 -2.62
C HIS A 130 -5.70 -22.28 -2.62
N PRO A 131 -5.87 -23.54 -3.08
CA PRO A 131 -4.82 -24.57 -3.01
C PRO A 131 -3.62 -24.28 -3.91
N ASP A 132 -3.74 -23.35 -4.85
CA ASP A 132 -2.65 -22.96 -5.75
C ASP A 132 -1.84 -21.76 -5.24
N LEU A 133 -2.33 -21.03 -4.22
CA LEU A 133 -1.60 -19.86 -3.73
C LEU A 133 -0.53 -20.29 -2.73
N ILE A 134 0.73 -19.99 -3.01
CA ILE A 134 1.85 -20.19 -2.07
C ILE A 134 1.83 -19.05 -1.04
N VAL A 135 1.84 -19.42 0.25
CA VAL A 135 1.86 -18.47 1.38
C VAL A 135 3.17 -18.51 2.17
N SER A 136 3.95 -19.59 2.04
CA SER A 136 5.26 -19.73 2.65
C SER A 136 6.17 -20.58 1.77
N ALA A 137 7.46 -20.33 1.84
CA ALA A 137 8.49 -21.12 1.17
C ALA A 137 9.71 -21.21 2.09
N SER A 138 10.30 -22.41 2.20
CA SER A 138 11.49 -22.65 3.00
C SER A 138 12.38 -23.69 2.35
N THR A 139 13.69 -23.63 2.56
CA THR A 139 14.63 -24.63 2.05
C THR A 139 14.32 -26.00 2.67
N HIS A 140 14.36 -27.06 1.85
CA HIS A 140 14.14 -28.41 2.35
C HIS A 140 15.27 -28.81 3.33
N PRO A 141 14.95 -29.39 4.50
CA PRO A 141 15.93 -29.59 5.57
C PRO A 141 16.97 -30.67 5.27
N SER A 142 16.68 -31.59 4.34
CA SER A 142 17.52 -32.78 4.09
C SER A 142 17.88 -33.00 2.63
N GLU A 143 17.31 -32.23 1.70
CA GLU A 143 17.54 -32.38 0.26
C GLU A 143 18.01 -31.05 -0.30
N ALA A 144 19.27 -31.01 -0.73
CA ALA A 144 19.83 -29.81 -1.36
C ALA A 144 19.15 -29.54 -2.70
N GLY A 145 18.95 -28.26 -3.04
CA GLY A 145 18.27 -27.85 -4.28
C GLY A 145 16.74 -28.01 -4.25
N LYS A 146 16.15 -28.25 -3.08
CA LYS A 146 14.70 -28.39 -2.90
C LYS A 146 14.13 -27.30 -2.00
N VAL A 147 12.90 -26.89 -2.29
CA VAL A 147 12.12 -25.92 -1.50
C VAL A 147 10.80 -26.56 -1.09
N VAL A 148 10.44 -26.41 0.18
CA VAL A 148 9.11 -26.73 0.73
C VAL A 148 8.25 -25.48 0.60
N LEU A 149 7.19 -25.59 -0.20
CA LEU A 149 6.18 -24.57 -0.40
C LEU A 149 4.93 -24.94 0.42
N THR A 150 4.40 -23.99 1.18
CA THR A 150 3.10 -24.14 1.85
C THR A 150 2.05 -23.34 1.10
N THR A 151 0.96 -23.97 0.70
CA THR A 151 -0.18 -23.33 0.01
C THR A 151 -1.19 -22.77 1.01
N ALA A 152 -2.07 -21.88 0.56
CA ALA A 152 -3.03 -21.18 1.42
C ALA A 152 -4.07 -22.11 2.07
N ASP A 153 -4.29 -23.31 1.51
CA ASP A 153 -5.08 -24.37 2.13
C ASP A 153 -4.31 -25.21 3.18
N GLY A 154 -3.03 -24.88 3.42
CA GLY A 154 -2.17 -25.50 4.42
C GLY A 154 -1.43 -26.75 3.96
N LYS A 155 -1.44 -27.07 2.65
CA LYS A 155 -0.70 -28.22 2.12
C LYS A 155 0.75 -27.86 1.82
N GLU A 156 1.62 -28.85 1.93
CA GLU A 156 3.03 -28.73 1.59
C GLU A 156 3.35 -29.40 0.26
N HIS A 157 4.25 -28.78 -0.48
CA HIS A 157 4.72 -29.22 -1.79
C HIS A 157 6.23 -29.08 -1.85
N VAL A 158 6.93 -30.09 -2.37
CA VAL A 158 8.37 -30.02 -2.58
C VAL A 158 8.64 -29.81 -4.07
N VAL A 159 9.39 -28.76 -4.39
CA VAL A 159 9.81 -28.43 -5.75
C VAL A 159 11.33 -28.24 -5.82
N ASP A 160 11.88 -28.31 -7.02
CA ASP A 160 13.26 -27.86 -7.26
C ASP A 160 13.36 -26.34 -7.05
N ASP A 161 14.46 -25.86 -6.48
CA ASP A 161 14.64 -24.44 -6.16
C ASP A 161 14.67 -23.54 -7.41
N ASP A 162 15.22 -24.02 -8.51
CA ASP A 162 15.24 -23.36 -9.81
C ASP A 162 13.84 -23.18 -10.44
N LYS A 163 12.84 -23.94 -9.97
CA LYS A 163 11.44 -23.82 -10.39
C LYS A 163 10.64 -22.83 -9.55
N TYR A 164 11.18 -22.37 -8.43
CA TYR A 164 10.48 -21.44 -7.54
C TYR A 164 11.03 -20.01 -7.67
N ASP A 165 10.14 -19.07 -7.98
CA ASP A 165 10.44 -17.65 -8.10
C ASP A 165 9.53 -16.85 -7.16
N CYS A 166 10.10 -16.42 -6.03
CA CYS A 166 9.39 -15.67 -5.01
C CYS A 166 8.99 -14.25 -5.44
N THR A 167 9.47 -13.77 -6.60
CA THR A 167 9.15 -12.43 -7.10
C THR A 167 7.82 -12.38 -7.85
N ARG A 168 7.22 -13.53 -8.17
CA ARG A 168 5.95 -13.60 -8.90
C ARG A 168 4.77 -13.23 -8.01
N VAL A 169 3.91 -12.36 -8.53
CA VAL A 169 2.65 -11.96 -7.90
C VAL A 169 1.52 -12.15 -8.91
N PRO A 170 0.49 -12.97 -8.61
CA PRO A 170 0.37 -13.84 -7.43
C PRO A 170 1.42 -14.97 -7.43
N ASN A 171 1.83 -15.41 -6.24
CA ASN A 171 2.78 -16.51 -6.07
C ASN A 171 2.04 -17.85 -6.13
N LEU A 172 2.03 -18.51 -7.31
CA LEU A 172 1.21 -19.70 -7.55
C LEU A 172 2.04 -20.98 -7.72
N LEU A 173 1.58 -22.08 -7.13
CA LEU A 173 2.17 -23.41 -7.26
C LEU A 173 2.17 -23.89 -8.71
N SER A 174 1.14 -23.56 -9.48
CA SER A 174 1.05 -23.86 -10.92
C SER A 174 2.20 -23.26 -11.75
N PHE A 175 2.92 -22.26 -11.23
CA PHE A 175 4.10 -21.67 -11.86
C PHE A 175 5.40 -22.45 -11.60
N CYS A 176 5.41 -23.40 -10.67
CA CYS A 176 6.59 -24.16 -10.25
C CYS A 176 6.72 -25.53 -10.94
N ARG A 177 6.16 -25.69 -12.15
CA ARG A 177 6.16 -26.96 -12.89
C ARG A 177 7.46 -27.16 -13.67
#